data_AF-A0A0A7PGH1-F1
#
_entry.id   AF-A0A0A7PGH1-F1
#
_cell.length_a   1.000
_cell.length_b   1.000
_cell.length_c   1.000
_cell.angle_alpha   90.00
_cell.angle_beta   90.00
_cell.angle_gamma   90.00
#
_symmetry.space_group_name_H-M   'P 1'
#
loop_
_entity.id
_entity.type
_entity.pdbx_description
1 polymer ?
#
loop_
_entity_poly.entity_id
_entity_poly.type
_entity_poly.pdbx_seq_one_letter_code
_entity_poly.pdbx_strand_id
1 'polypeptide(L)'
;MRVWILALAAIASSVPAAAQTISMPIGKGLWTNDNQKCATVRYGYVFDGTRWGSLYYYGPTGNLGPAAELRPITQTRTVEGGFTQMQFGDYDGAGYFRVKSQGADRALYRVGSPFREEIQVSDEPLIRCDFKTLSPKMQAAIRRHAPGLAVR
;
A
#
# COMPACT_ATOMS: atom_id res chain seq x y z
N MET A 1 -46.93 -39.05 32.48
CA MET A 1 -46.08 -37.84 32.53
C MET A 1 -45.35 -37.74 31.19
N ARG A 2 -45.48 -36.61 30.48
CA ARG A 2 -45.00 -36.43 29.10
C ARG A 2 -43.49 -36.17 29.10
N VAL A 3 -42.72 -37.01 28.44
CA VAL A 3 -41.29 -36.79 28.19
C VAL A 3 -41.14 -36.06 26.87
N TRP A 4 -40.67 -34.81 26.92
CA TRP A 4 -40.21 -34.05 25.76
C TRP A 4 -38.71 -33.82 25.95
N ILE A 5 -37.88 -34.32 25.05
CA ILE A 5 -36.50 -33.88 24.93
C ILE A 5 -36.35 -33.25 23.55
N LEU A 6 -36.16 -31.94 23.57
CA LEU A 6 -35.91 -31.07 22.42
C LEU A 6 -34.55 -31.42 21.80
N ALA A 7 -34.54 -31.62 20.49
CA ALA A 7 -33.32 -31.68 19.70
C ALA A 7 -32.75 -30.26 19.53
N LEU A 8 -31.53 -30.01 20.02
CA LEU A 8 -30.78 -28.79 19.70
C LEU A 8 -30.14 -28.95 18.31
N ALA A 9 -30.67 -28.21 17.33
CA ALA A 9 -29.96 -27.96 16.08
C ALA A 9 -28.90 -26.87 16.31
N ALA A 10 -27.63 -27.27 16.35
CA ALA A 10 -26.51 -26.34 16.36
C ALA A 10 -26.36 -25.72 14.97
N ILE A 11 -26.92 -24.53 14.79
CA ILE A 11 -26.70 -23.71 13.60
C ILE A 11 -25.29 -23.11 13.74
N ALA A 12 -24.30 -23.78 13.15
CA ALA A 12 -22.98 -23.21 12.95
C ALA A 12 -23.10 -22.08 11.91
N SER A 13 -23.41 -20.88 12.38
CA SER A 13 -23.38 -19.66 11.57
C SER A 13 -21.93 -19.34 11.23
N SER A 14 -21.39 -19.98 10.18
CA SER A 14 -20.16 -19.52 9.53
C SER A 14 -20.47 -18.19 8.86
N VAL A 15 -20.38 -17.10 9.63
CA VAL A 15 -20.44 -15.74 9.08
C VAL A 15 -19.26 -15.61 8.10
N PRO A 16 -19.50 -15.30 6.82
CA PRO A 16 -18.40 -15.04 5.89
C PRO A 16 -17.59 -13.89 6.48
N ALA A 17 -16.27 -14.06 6.60
CA ALA A 17 -15.39 -12.96 6.94
C ALA A 17 -15.64 -11.85 5.91
N ALA A 18 -16.32 -10.78 6.34
CA ALA A 18 -16.56 -9.64 5.49
C ALA A 18 -15.21 -9.16 4.97
N ALA A 19 -15.04 -9.13 3.65
CA ALA A 19 -13.82 -8.62 3.03
C ALA A 19 -13.59 -7.20 3.57
N GLN A 20 -12.52 -7.01 4.34
CA GLN A 20 -12.21 -5.71 4.89
C GLN A 20 -11.93 -4.75 3.74
N THR A 21 -12.70 -3.67 3.66
CA THR A 21 -12.45 -2.62 2.67
C THR A 21 -11.14 -1.92 3.01
N ILE A 22 -10.14 -2.06 2.14
CA ILE A 22 -8.88 -1.32 2.26
C ILE A 22 -9.17 0.18 2.08
N SER A 23 -9.00 0.94 3.17
CA SER A 23 -9.26 2.37 3.19
C SER A 23 -7.96 3.12 3.46
N MET A 24 -7.38 3.67 2.39
CA MET A 24 -6.16 4.48 2.45
C MET A 24 -6.49 5.98 2.39
N PRO A 25 -5.72 6.85 3.06
CA PRO A 25 -5.98 8.29 3.10
C PRO A 25 -5.53 9.02 1.81
N ILE A 26 -5.09 8.28 0.80
CA ILE A 26 -4.45 8.79 -0.42
C ILE A 26 -5.08 8.18 -1.67
N GLY A 27 -5.01 8.90 -2.79
CA GLY A 27 -5.49 8.42 -4.07
C GLY A 27 -4.60 7.33 -4.69
N LYS A 28 -5.20 6.51 -5.55
CA LYS A 28 -4.48 5.59 -6.43
C LYS A 28 -3.46 6.35 -7.29
N GLY A 29 -2.30 5.76 -7.54
CA GLY A 29 -1.27 6.33 -8.40
C GLY A 29 0.15 5.86 -8.11
N LEU A 30 1.11 6.43 -8.84
CA LEU A 30 2.52 6.37 -8.51
C LEU A 30 2.86 7.55 -7.60
N TRP A 31 3.44 7.26 -6.45
CA TRP A 31 3.90 8.22 -5.46
C TRP A 31 5.42 8.22 -5.43
N THR A 32 6.06 9.37 -5.58
CA THR A 32 7.53 9.49 -5.54
C THR A 32 7.94 10.56 -4.54
N ASN A 33 9.21 10.57 -4.12
CA ASN A 33 9.73 11.63 -3.26
C ASN A 33 9.48 13.01 -3.89
N ASP A 34 9.13 13.98 -3.04
CA ASP A 34 8.70 15.33 -3.45
C ASP A 34 9.76 16.16 -4.18
N ASN A 35 11.03 15.76 -4.10
CA ASN A 35 12.14 16.34 -4.82
C ASN A 35 12.35 15.75 -6.23
N GLN A 36 11.55 14.76 -6.62
CA GLN A 36 11.63 14.12 -7.95
C GLN A 36 10.69 14.77 -8.95
N LYS A 37 11.00 14.60 -10.24
CA LYS A 37 10.14 15.04 -11.35
C LYS A 37 9.42 13.83 -11.96
N CYS A 38 8.10 13.89 -12.06
CA CYS A 38 7.29 12.80 -12.64
C CYS A 38 7.75 12.37 -14.04
N ALA A 39 8.15 13.32 -14.89
CA ALA A 39 8.60 13.04 -16.25
C ALA A 39 9.89 12.22 -16.35
N THR A 40 10.71 12.20 -15.29
CA THR A 40 12.03 11.51 -15.28
C THR A 40 12.17 10.51 -14.15
N VAL A 41 11.10 10.26 -13.39
CA VAL A 41 11.13 9.40 -12.22
C VAL A 41 11.47 7.96 -12.61
N ARG A 42 12.34 7.34 -11.80
CA ARG A 42 12.80 5.95 -11.98
C ARG A 42 12.44 5.04 -10.82
N TYR A 43 11.92 5.61 -9.73
CA TYR A 43 11.58 4.96 -8.49
C TYR A 43 10.31 5.60 -7.92
N GLY A 44 9.39 4.80 -7.40
CA GLY A 44 8.30 5.30 -6.59
C GLY A 44 7.52 4.16 -5.96
N TYR A 45 6.55 4.52 -5.14
CA TYR A 45 5.59 3.62 -4.53
C TYR A 45 4.31 3.61 -5.36
N VAL A 46 3.81 2.43 -5.67
CA VAL A 46 2.54 2.25 -6.38
C VAL A 46 1.45 1.94 -5.36
N PHE A 47 0.37 2.71 -5.40
CA PHE A 47 -0.89 2.35 -4.75
C PHE A 47 -1.96 2.12 -5.81
N ASP A 48 -2.47 0.89 -5.93
CA ASP A 48 -3.51 0.55 -6.91
C ASP A 48 -4.94 0.44 -6.33
N GLY A 49 -5.08 0.70 -5.03
CA GLY A 49 -6.31 0.52 -4.27
C GLY A 49 -6.29 -0.69 -3.34
N THR A 50 -5.44 -1.67 -3.61
CA THR A 50 -5.35 -2.92 -2.82
C THR A 50 -3.92 -3.32 -2.49
N ARG A 51 -2.94 -2.85 -3.26
CA ARG A 51 -1.53 -3.13 -3.07
C ARG A 51 -0.74 -1.83 -2.89
N TRP A 52 0.28 -1.90 -2.05
CA TRP A 52 1.30 -0.86 -1.87
C TRP A 52 2.68 -1.49 -2.04
N GLY A 53 3.62 -0.76 -2.65
CA GLY A 53 5.00 -1.22 -2.75
C GLY A 53 5.82 -0.45 -3.76
N SER A 54 7.11 -0.75 -3.82
CA SER A 54 8.06 -0.07 -4.69
C SER A 54 7.92 -0.53 -6.16
N LEU A 55 8.16 0.39 -7.08
CA LEU A 55 8.34 0.15 -8.50
C LEU A 55 9.55 0.98 -8.95
N TYR A 56 10.60 0.30 -9.43
CA TYR A 56 11.85 0.99 -9.69
C TYR A 56 12.71 0.34 -10.76
N TYR A 57 13.56 1.18 -11.35
CA TYR A 57 14.68 0.78 -12.16
C TYR A 57 15.99 0.99 -11.38
N TYR A 58 16.93 0.06 -11.54
CA TYR A 58 18.18 0.03 -10.80
C TYR A 58 19.40 -0.02 -11.75
N GLY A 59 20.60 -0.06 -11.15
CA GLY A 59 21.89 -0.03 -11.84
C GLY A 59 22.38 1.40 -12.13
N PRO A 60 23.67 1.58 -12.50
CA PRO A 60 24.32 2.89 -12.61
C PRO A 60 23.62 3.85 -13.58
N THR A 61 22.99 3.30 -14.62
CA THR A 61 22.26 4.06 -15.65
C THR A 61 20.76 4.05 -15.45
N GLY A 62 20.23 3.37 -14.41
CA GLY A 62 18.78 3.20 -14.19
C GLY A 62 18.09 2.42 -15.33
N ASN A 63 18.84 1.50 -15.96
CA ASN A 63 18.37 0.74 -17.11
C ASN A 63 17.98 -0.70 -16.80
N LEU A 64 18.28 -1.20 -15.61
CA LEU A 64 17.88 -2.54 -15.19
C LEU A 64 16.50 -2.50 -14.52
N GLY A 65 15.66 -3.49 -14.77
CA GLY A 65 14.28 -3.57 -14.27
C GLY A 65 13.20 -3.45 -15.36
N PRO A 66 11.95 -3.15 -15.00
CA PRO A 66 11.51 -2.71 -13.67
C PRO A 66 11.48 -3.87 -12.66
N ALA A 67 11.91 -3.58 -11.43
CA ALA A 67 11.59 -4.40 -10.26
C ALA A 67 10.32 -3.82 -9.61
N ALA A 68 9.43 -4.70 -9.16
CA ALA A 68 8.17 -4.34 -8.53
C ALA A 68 7.94 -5.18 -7.28
N GLU A 69 7.85 -4.55 -6.13
CA GLU A 69 7.68 -5.20 -4.83
C GLU A 69 6.30 -4.86 -4.25
N LEU A 70 5.26 -5.07 -5.07
CA LEU A 70 3.89 -4.74 -4.69
C LEU A 70 3.31 -5.82 -3.77
N ARG A 71 2.90 -5.40 -2.56
CA ARG A 71 2.34 -6.31 -1.55
C ARG A 71 0.86 -5.99 -1.34
N PRO A 72 -0.02 -7.02 -1.23
CA PRO A 72 -1.41 -6.82 -0.89
C PRO A 72 -1.53 -6.28 0.53
N ILE A 73 -2.27 -5.18 0.67
CA ILE A 73 -2.67 -4.65 1.96
C ILE A 73 -3.82 -5.56 2.43
N THR A 74 -3.64 -6.22 3.58
CA THR A 74 -4.66 -7.09 4.18
C THR A 74 -5.55 -6.33 5.14
N GLN A 75 -5.01 -5.29 5.80
CA GLN A 75 -5.74 -4.46 6.74
C GLN A 75 -5.17 -3.04 6.76
N THR A 76 -6.03 -2.07 7.02
CA THR A 76 -5.66 -0.69 7.31
C THR A 76 -6.26 -0.27 8.65
N ARG A 77 -5.52 0.51 9.44
CA ARG A 77 -6.06 1.14 10.66
C ARG A 77 -5.54 2.54 10.84
N THR A 78 -6.39 3.46 11.27
CA THR A 78 -5.96 4.79 11.70
C THR A 78 -5.17 4.68 12.99
N VAL A 79 -4.09 5.45 13.08
CA VAL A 79 -3.22 5.55 14.26
C VAL A 79 -2.93 7.03 14.55
N GLU A 80 -2.27 7.29 15.67
CA GLU A 80 -1.93 8.64 16.11
C GLU A 80 -1.19 9.47 15.04
N GLY A 81 -1.36 10.79 15.11
CA GLY A 81 -0.71 11.74 14.20
C GLY A 81 -1.39 11.86 12.84
N GLY A 82 -2.56 11.23 12.67
CA GLY A 82 -3.32 11.23 11.41
C GLY A 82 -2.79 10.24 10.37
N PHE A 83 -2.00 9.26 10.80
CA PHE A 83 -1.50 8.20 9.92
C PHE A 83 -2.51 7.07 9.78
N THR A 84 -2.44 6.38 8.66
CA THR A 84 -3.05 5.06 8.43
C THR A 84 -1.93 4.04 8.34
N GLN A 85 -1.94 3.05 9.23
CA GLN A 85 -1.02 1.92 9.19
C GLN A 85 -1.54 0.86 8.22
N MET A 86 -0.66 0.42 7.32
CA MET A 86 -0.86 -0.71 6.42
C MET A 86 -0.34 -1.98 7.05
N GLN A 87 -1.10 -3.06 6.89
CA GLN A 87 -0.72 -4.42 7.21
C GLN A 87 -0.56 -5.20 5.90
N PHE A 88 0.54 -5.94 5.76
CA PHE A 88 0.80 -6.75 4.57
C PHE A 88 0.79 -8.24 4.93
N GLY A 89 -0.12 -9.01 4.34
CA GLY A 89 -0.25 -10.44 4.66
C GLY A 89 -0.44 -10.69 6.15
N ASP A 90 0.18 -11.77 6.64
CA ASP A 90 0.21 -12.18 8.06
C ASP A 90 1.43 -11.63 8.80
N TYR A 91 2.02 -10.52 8.34
CA TYR A 91 3.25 -9.98 8.93
C TYR A 91 3.05 -9.59 10.42
N ASP A 92 3.67 -10.33 11.33
CA ASP A 92 3.61 -10.08 12.78
C ASP A 92 4.93 -9.49 13.34
N GLY A 93 5.62 -8.68 12.53
CA GLY A 93 6.86 -8.03 12.96
C GLY A 93 6.62 -6.69 13.65
N ALA A 94 7.57 -6.26 14.49
CA ALA A 94 7.50 -4.97 15.19
C ALA A 94 7.58 -3.74 14.27
N GLY A 95 8.01 -3.93 13.01
CA GLY A 95 8.06 -2.85 12.01
C GLY A 95 6.69 -2.42 11.52
N TYR A 96 6.59 -1.24 10.93
CA TYR A 96 5.33 -0.73 10.39
C TYR A 96 5.52 0.15 9.16
N PHE A 97 4.45 0.22 8.37
CA PHE A 97 4.33 1.09 7.21
C PHE A 97 3.10 1.96 7.39
N ARG A 98 3.27 3.27 7.33
CA ARG A 98 2.22 4.24 7.63
C ARG A 98 2.17 5.30 6.55
N VAL A 99 0.96 5.73 6.19
CA VAL A 99 0.76 6.83 5.25
C VAL A 99 -0.14 7.88 5.89
N LYS A 100 0.23 9.14 5.75
CA LYS A 100 -0.60 10.30 6.11
C LYS A 100 -0.84 11.15 4.88
N SER A 101 -2.08 11.55 4.65
CA SER A 101 -2.39 12.51 3.59
C SER A 101 -1.94 13.92 3.98
N GLN A 102 -1.37 14.65 3.03
CA GLN A 102 -1.04 16.07 3.14
C GLN A 102 -1.76 16.90 2.06
N GLY A 103 -2.75 16.32 1.38
CA GLY A 103 -3.47 16.91 0.26
C GLY A 103 -3.81 15.86 -0.81
N ALA A 104 -4.47 16.29 -1.89
CA ALA A 104 -4.89 15.38 -2.96
C ALA A 104 -3.71 14.62 -3.61
N ASP A 105 -2.58 15.31 -3.79
CA ASP A 105 -1.38 14.81 -4.48
C ASP A 105 -0.13 14.86 -3.61
N ARG A 106 -0.29 14.94 -2.28
CA ARG A 106 0.82 14.97 -1.31
C ARG A 106 0.55 14.03 -0.15
N ALA A 107 1.58 13.33 0.29
CA ALA A 107 1.51 12.42 1.42
C ALA A 107 2.83 12.36 2.18
N LEU A 108 2.78 11.87 3.41
CA LEU A 108 3.96 11.50 4.18
C LEU A 108 3.94 9.97 4.37
N TYR A 109 4.96 9.30 3.86
CA TYR A 109 5.14 7.87 4.04
C TYR A 109 6.15 7.62 5.16
N ARG A 110 5.73 6.88 6.17
CA ARG A 110 6.53 6.59 7.36
C ARG A 110 6.83 5.10 7.43
N VAL A 111 8.11 4.77 7.57
CA VAL A 111 8.58 3.41 7.83
C VAL A 111 9.17 3.37 9.24
N GLY A 112 8.66 2.46 10.05
CA GLY A 112 9.25 2.08 11.33
C GLY A 112 9.97 0.76 11.18
N SER A 113 11.30 0.76 11.31
CA SER A 113 12.13 -0.44 11.20
C SER A 113 12.69 -0.79 12.58
N PRO A 114 12.52 -2.03 13.06
CA PRO A 114 13.17 -2.50 14.28
C PRO A 114 14.69 -2.43 14.14
N PHE A 115 15.35 -1.78 15.10
CA PHE A 115 16.79 -1.73 15.18
C PHE A 115 17.22 -1.85 16.65
N ARG A 116 17.86 -2.98 16.99
CA ARG A 116 18.24 -3.32 18.36
C ARG A 116 17.04 -3.22 19.32
N GLU A 117 17.06 -2.27 20.24
CA GLU A 117 16.07 -2.07 21.31
C GLU A 117 15.08 -0.94 20.97
N GLU A 118 15.14 -0.36 19.77
CA GLU A 118 14.33 0.78 19.35
C GLU A 118 13.71 0.59 17.96
N ILE A 119 12.78 1.49 17.61
CA ILE A 119 12.22 1.59 16.27
C ILE A 119 12.82 2.82 15.60
N GLN A 120 13.60 2.62 14.53
CA GLN A 120 14.05 3.71 13.69
C GLN A 120 12.91 4.14 12.76
N VAL A 121 12.62 5.44 12.78
CA VAL A 121 11.53 6.03 12.00
C VAL A 121 12.11 6.87 10.88
N SER A 122 11.71 6.56 9.65
CA SER A 122 11.99 7.37 8.47
C SER A 122 10.68 7.93 7.91
N ASP A 123 10.67 9.22 7.62
CA ASP A 123 9.56 9.91 6.96
C ASP A 123 9.99 10.39 5.58
N GLU A 124 9.22 10.00 4.57
CA GLU A 124 9.43 10.37 3.18
C GLU A 124 8.25 11.23 2.70
N PRO A 125 8.46 12.52 2.41
CA PRO A 125 7.45 13.33 1.76
C PRO A 125 7.28 12.87 0.31
N LEU A 126 6.05 12.60 -0.07
CA LEU A 126 5.69 12.06 -1.38
C LEU A 126 4.78 13.04 -2.14
N ILE A 127 4.97 13.06 -3.45
CA ILE A 127 4.04 13.63 -4.42
C ILE A 127 3.43 12.52 -5.30
N ARG A 128 2.18 12.69 -5.71
CA ARG A 128 1.53 11.81 -6.68
C ARG A 128 1.85 12.25 -8.10
N CYS A 129 2.21 11.30 -8.96
CA CYS A 129 2.39 11.52 -10.39
C CYS A 129 1.20 10.97 -11.17
N ASP A 130 0.62 11.80 -12.02
CA ASP A 130 -0.36 11.37 -13.02
C ASP A 130 0.33 10.47 -14.05
N PHE A 131 -0.33 9.38 -14.45
CA PHE A 131 0.19 8.40 -15.40
C PHE A 131 0.70 9.03 -16.70
N LYS A 132 0.00 10.04 -17.24
CA LYS A 132 0.38 10.73 -18.49
C LYS A 132 1.64 11.57 -18.34
N THR A 133 1.95 12.02 -17.13
CA THR A 133 3.14 12.83 -16.83
C THR A 133 4.39 11.99 -16.65
N LEU A 134 4.26 10.66 -16.59
CA LEU A 134 5.38 9.73 -16.43
C LEU A 134 6.16 9.56 -17.74
N SER A 135 7.44 9.24 -17.62
CA SER A 135 8.24 8.82 -18.77
C SER A 135 7.61 7.61 -19.50
N PRO A 136 7.80 7.45 -20.82
CA PRO A 136 7.29 6.28 -21.55
C PRO A 136 7.73 4.95 -20.92
N LYS A 137 8.95 4.91 -20.38
CA LYS A 137 9.52 3.77 -19.69
C LYS A 137 8.79 3.44 -18.38
N MET A 138 8.41 4.44 -17.59
CA MET A 138 7.65 4.23 -16.36
C MET A 138 6.17 3.94 -16.67
N GLN A 139 5.59 4.55 -17.70
CA GLN A 139 4.25 4.17 -18.18
C GLN A 139 4.18 2.69 -18.56
N ALA A 140 5.18 2.17 -19.26
CA ALA A 140 5.28 0.74 -19.60
C ALA A 140 5.36 -0.14 -18.35
N ALA A 141 6.14 0.27 -17.34
CA ALA A 141 6.24 -0.45 -16.07
C ALA A 141 4.89 -0.49 -15.31
N ILE A 142 4.19 0.64 -15.23
CA ILE A 142 2.86 0.72 -14.61
C ILE A 142 1.86 -0.17 -15.36
N ARG A 143 1.82 -0.13 -16.69
CA ARG A 143 0.95 -1.02 -17.48
C ARG A 143 1.21 -2.49 -17.17
N ARG A 144 2.46 -2.88 -16.93
CA ARG A 144 2.84 -4.26 -16.61
C ARG A 144 2.46 -4.69 -15.19
N HIS A 145 2.69 -3.83 -14.20
CA HIS A 145 2.61 -4.22 -12.78
C HIS A 145 1.37 -3.71 -12.04
N ALA A 146 0.76 -2.63 -12.52
CA ALA A 146 -0.44 -2.01 -11.96
C ALA A 146 -1.34 -1.44 -13.08
N PRO A 147 -1.86 -2.29 -13.98
CA PRO A 147 -2.60 -1.85 -15.18
C PRO A 147 -3.83 -0.99 -14.86
N GLY A 148 -4.46 -1.18 -13.70
CA GLY A 148 -5.59 -0.36 -13.24
C GLY A 148 -5.24 1.12 -12.97
N LEU A 149 -3.95 1.48 -12.99
CA LEU A 149 -3.48 2.88 -12.92
C LEU A 149 -3.23 3.49 -14.29
N ALA A 150 -3.16 2.69 -15.35
CA ALA A 150 -2.93 3.16 -16.71
C ALA A 150 -4.22 3.67 -17.38
N VAL A 151 -5.04 4.40 -16.64
CA VAL A 151 -6.31 4.93 -17.13
C VAL A 151 -6.07 6.26 -17.85
N ARG A 152 -6.81 6.45 -18.95
CA ARG A 152 -6.77 7.64 -19.80
C ARG A 152 -7.27 8.89 -19.10
#